data_AF-A0A645B6A6-F1
#
_entry.id   AF-A0A645B6A6-F1
#
_cell.length_a   1.000
_cell.length_b   1.000
_cell.length_c   1.000
_cell.angle_alpha   90.00
_cell.angle_beta   90.00
_cell.angle_gamma   90.00
#
_symmetry.space_group_name_H-M   'P 1'
#
loop_
_entity.id
_entity.type
_entity.pdbx_description
1 polymer ?
#
loop_
_entity_poly.entity_id
_entity_poly.type
_entity_poly.pdbx_seq_one_letter_code
_entity_poly.pdbx_strand_id
1 'polypeptide(L)' 'MKKVLKTGIVFTLEDPTDLSNYVIHQMIDGESIQAFLDDMKKIEEIKEEDIYKIAHTVLSNPTIHILKSSK' A
#
# COMPACT_ATOMS: atom_id res chain seq x y z
N MET A 1 5.20 -12.37 -2.36
CA MET A 1 4.78 -10.96 -2.23
C MET A 1 4.69 -10.49 -0.78
N LYS A 2 4.06 -11.25 0.15
CA LYS A 2 3.97 -10.88 1.58
C LYS A 2 5.31 -10.44 2.21
N LYS A 3 6.38 -11.23 1.98
CA LYS A 3 7.74 -10.90 2.46
C LYS A 3 8.19 -9.51 1.98
N VAL A 4 8.00 -9.19 0.70
CA VAL A 4 8.42 -7.91 0.11
C VAL A 4 7.65 -6.75 0.75
N LEU A 5 6.33 -6.89 0.94
CA LEU A 5 5.52 -5.86 1.60
C LEU A 5 5.96 -5.62 3.05
N LYS A 6 6.19 -6.69 3.82
CA LYS A 6 6.69 -6.57 5.20
C LYS A 6 8.07 -5.89 5.26
N THR A 7 8.97 -6.23 4.34
CA THR A 7 10.28 -5.56 4.24
C THR A 7 10.12 -4.08 3.88
N GLY A 8 9.18 -3.72 3.02
CA GLY A 8 8.89 -2.31 2.70
C GLY A 8 8.48 -1.51 3.94
N ILE A 9 7.60 -2.06 4.78
CA ILE A 9 7.22 -1.42 6.05
C ILE A 9 8.44 -1.21 6.94
N VAL A 10 9.30 -2.23 7.08
CA VAL A 10 10.52 -2.10 7.90
C VAL A 10 11.43 -1.00 7.37
N PHE A 11 11.65 -0.92 6.06
CA PHE A 11 12.49 0.14 5.47
C PHE A 11 11.92 1.54 5.73
N THR A 12 10.61 1.73 5.65
CA THR A 12 9.97 3.00 6.01
C THR A 12 10.21 3.37 7.48
N LEU A 13 10.32 2.41 8.40
CA LEU A 13 10.59 2.67 9.82
C LEU A 13 12.07 2.89 10.13
N GLU A 14 12.98 2.39 9.30
CA GLU A 14 14.43 2.51 9.50
C GLU A 14 14.99 3.86 9.00
N ASP A 15 14.36 4.47 7.99
CA ASP A 15 14.74 5.79 7.50
C ASP A 15 13.93 6.91 8.20
N PRO A 16 14.58 7.93 8.80
CA PRO A 16 13.89 8.97 9.55
C PRO A 16 13.04 9.89 8.67
N THR A 17 13.39 10.05 7.39
CA THR A 17 12.61 10.87 6.43
C THR A 17 11.31 10.13 6.12
N ASP A 18 11.41 8.84 5.80
CA ASP A 18 10.25 8.01 5.49
C ASP A 18 9.35 7.79 6.72
N LEU A 19 9.93 7.59 7.91
CA LEU A 19 9.19 7.49 9.16
C LEU A 19 8.44 8.80 9.47
N SER A 20 9.09 9.94 9.31
CA SER A 20 8.45 11.25 9.54
C SER A 20 7.30 11.49 8.56
N ASN A 21 7.49 11.15 7.29
CA ASN A 21 6.43 11.22 6.27
C ASN A 21 5.26 10.32 6.64
N TYR A 22 5.53 9.07 7.03
CA TYR A 22 4.50 8.13 7.47
C TYR A 22 3.69 8.67 8.65
N VAL A 23 4.36 9.18 9.70
CA VAL A 23 3.68 9.76 10.87
C VAL A 23 2.77 10.93 10.47
N ILE A 24 3.27 11.84 9.62
CA ILE A 24 2.47 12.99 9.15
C ILE A 24 1.24 12.52 8.38
N HIS A 25 1.41 11.56 7.45
CA HIS A 25 0.29 11.03 6.68
C HIS A 25 -0.75 10.34 7.58
N GLN A 26 -0.31 9.51 8.52
CA GLN A 26 -1.20 8.85 9.49
C GLN A 26 -2.01 9.87 10.30
N MET A 27 -1.38 10.96 10.77
CA MET A 27 -2.07 12.03 11.49
C MET A 27 -3.10 12.76 10.63
N ILE A 28 -2.79 13.01 9.35
CA ILE A 28 -3.71 13.65 8.39
C ILE A 28 -4.92 12.76 8.14
N ASP A 29 -4.70 11.46 7.99
CA ASP A 29 -5.74 10.46 7.70
C ASP A 29 -6.54 10.09 8.96
N GLY A 30 -6.17 10.61 10.14
CA GLY A 30 -6.82 10.30 11.42
C GLY A 30 -6.56 8.87 11.90
N GLU A 31 -5.51 8.25 11.37
CA GLU A 31 -5.10 6.88 11.71
C GLU A 31 -4.10 6.87 12.87
N SER A 32 -3.96 5.71 13.51
CA SER A 32 -2.98 5.50 14.56
C SER A 32 -1.57 5.47 13.97
N ILE A 33 -0.61 6.20 14.55
CA ILE A 33 0.80 6.11 14.12
C ILE A 33 1.37 4.68 14.25
N GLN A 34 0.73 3.78 15.00
CA GLN A 34 1.10 2.37 15.10
C GLN A 34 0.32 1.45 14.13
N ALA A 35 -0.45 1.98 13.17
CA ALA A 35 -1.25 1.19 12.21
C ALA A 35 -0.44 0.10 11.49
N PHE A 36 0.84 0.36 11.22
CA PHE A 36 1.76 -0.62 10.64
C PHE A 36 1.82 -1.97 11.40
N LEU A 37 1.57 -1.99 12.72
CA LEU A 37 1.52 -3.23 13.51
C LEU A 37 0.35 -4.12 13.09
N ASP A 38 -0.80 -3.52 12.83
CA ASP A 38 -1.98 -4.25 12.38
C ASP A 38 -1.88 -4.58 10.89
N ASP A 39 -1.27 -3.71 10.09
CA ASP A 39 -1.03 -3.98 8.68
C ASP A 39 -0.07 -5.15 8.47
N MET A 40 0.97 -5.27 9.31
CA MET A 40 1.84 -6.44 9.35
C MET A 40 1.06 -7.74 9.59
N LYS A 41 0.04 -7.73 10.46
CA LYS A 41 -0.82 -8.90 10.71
C LYS A 41 -1.74 -9.17 9.52
N LYS A 42 -2.42 -8.14 8.99
CA LYS A 42 -3.32 -8.27 7.84
C LYS A 42 -2.60 -8.82 6.61
N ILE A 43 -1.36 -8.43 6.37
CA ILE A 43 -0.55 -8.97 5.26
C ILE A 43 -0.41 -10.49 5.35
N GLU A 44 -0.32 -11.05 6.57
CA GLU A 44 -0.25 -12.50 6.76
C GLU A 44 -1.57 -13.20 6.45
N GLU A 45 -2.69 -12.50 6.61
CA GLU A 45 -4.04 -13.05 6.38
C GLU A 45 -4.44 -13.07 4.91
N ILE A 46 -3.78 -12.29 4.04
CA ILE A 46 -4.08 -12.23 2.60
C ILE A 46 -3.96 -13.62 1.95
N LYS A 47 -5.02 -14.07 1.29
CA LYS A 47 -5.02 -15.33 0.53
C LYS A 47 -4.97 -15.08 -0.98
N GLU A 48 -4.74 -16.14 -1.73
CA GLU A 48 -4.68 -16.08 -3.19
C GLU A 48 -6.03 -15.64 -3.79
N GLU A 49 -7.13 -16.09 -3.21
CA GLU A 49 -8.48 -15.74 -3.64
C GLU A 49 -8.76 -14.23 -3.47
N ASP A 50 -8.21 -13.62 -2.43
CA ASP A 50 -8.31 -12.17 -2.20
C ASP A 50 -7.60 -11.39 -3.31
N ILE A 51 -6.43 -11.87 -3.74
CA ILE A 51 -5.65 -11.26 -4.83
C ILE A 51 -6.45 -11.30 -6.13
N TYR A 52 -6.98 -12.47 -6.51
CA TYR A 52 -7.78 -12.61 -7.73
C TYR A 52 -9.07 -11.77 -7.67
N LYS A 53 -9.75 -11.75 -6.52
CA LYS A 53 -10.96 -10.95 -6.32
C LYS A 53 -10.69 -9.46 -6.55
N ILE A 54 -9.63 -8.92 -5.95
CA ILE A 54 -9.27 -7.51 -6.11
C ILE A 54 -8.78 -7.23 -7.53
N ALA A 55 -8.01 -8.13 -8.14
CA ALA A 55 -7.57 -7.99 -9.53
C ALA A 55 -8.77 -7.86 -10.48
N HIS A 56 -9.79 -8.71 -10.34
CA HIS A 56 -11.01 -8.58 -11.13
C HIS A 56 -11.80 -7.31 -10.84
N THR A 57 -11.74 -6.78 -9.61
CA THR A 57 -12.45 -5.54 -9.25
C THR A 57 -11.77 -4.30 -9.85
N VAL A 58 -10.44 -4.25 -9.83
CA VAL A 58 -9.67 -3.07 -10.24
C VAL A 58 -9.30 -3.09 -11.72
N LEU A 59 -9.02 -4.27 -12.27
CA LEU A 59 -8.47 -4.43 -13.63
C LEU A 59 -9.53 -4.81 -14.68
N SER A 60 -10.79 -5.00 -14.29
CA SER A 60 -11.87 -5.19 -15.27
C SER A 60 -12.35 -3.84 -15.78
N ASN A 61 -12.12 -3.57 -17.07
CA ASN A 61 -12.47 -2.30 -17.73
C ASN A 61 -11.90 -1.06 -17.02
N PRO A 62 -10.56 -0.98 -16.83
CA PRO A 62 -9.96 0.15 -16.14
C PRO A 62 -10.05 1.41 -16.99
N THR A 63 -10.01 2.57 -16.34
CA THR A 63 -9.87 3.84 -17.05
C THR A 63 -8.49 3.90 -17.72
N ILE A 64 -8.44 3.86 -19.04
CA ILE A 64 -7.20 3.97 -19.81
C ILE A 64 -6.98 5.45 -20.17
N HIS A 65 -5.99 6.07 -19.55
CA HIS A 65 -5.54 7.40 -19.96
C HIS A 65 -4.59 7.28 -21.17
N ILE A 66 -5.04 7.70 -22.35
CA ILE A 66 -4.22 7.74 -23.56
C ILE A 66 -3.77 9.19 -23.80
N LEU A 67 -2.51 9.47 -23.49
CA LEU A 67 -1.90 10.76 -23.80
C LEU A 67 -1.63 10.84 -25.31
N LYS A 68 -2.28 11.77 -26.01
CA LYS A 68 -1.97 12.06 -27.42
C LYS A 68 -0.72 12.95 -27.47
N SER A 69 0.22 12.60 -28.35
CA SER A 69 1.35 13.47 -28.68
C SER A 69 0.82 14.84 -29.14
N SER A 70 1.36 15.92 -28.58
CA SER A 70 1.19 17.23 -29.22
C SER A 70 1.84 17.15 -30.59
N LYS A 71 1.10 17.50 -31.64
CA LYS A 71 1.70 17.84 -32.92
C LYS A 71 2.56 19.09 -32.77
#